data_AF-A0A4Y7LBL7-F1
#
_entry.id   AF-A0A4Y7LBL7-F1
#
_cell.length_a   1.000
_cell.length_b   1.000
_cell.length_c   1.000
_cell.angle_alpha   90.00
_cell.angle_beta   90.00
_cell.angle_gamma   90.00
#
_symmetry.space_group_name_H-M   'P 1'
#
loop_
_entity.id
_entity.type
_entity.pdbx_description
1 polymer ?
#
loop_
_entity_poly.entity_id
_entity_poly.type
_entity_poly.pdbx_seq_one_letter_code
_entity_poly.pdbx_strand_id
1 'polypeptide(L)'
;MLGIDTVLVLVGPAILLLPKPAKDAEKSFSCLSLLGSIVPVYKEVIAELKAAGASWIQLDEPKLVMDLAARKLNAFSDAFSRLKSTLSGLTVIVETYFAGLLAKAYKTLTSLKMCHRFWI
;
A
#
# COMPACT_ATOMS: atom_id res chain seq x y z
N MET A 1 -5.28 -3.40 28.59
CA MET A 1 -5.80 -2.85 27.31
C MET A 1 -7.16 -2.20 27.59
N LEU A 2 -7.51 -1.14 26.85
CA LEU A 2 -8.73 -0.34 27.09
C LEU A 2 -10.04 -0.97 26.54
N GLY A 3 -9.98 -2.17 25.97
CA GLY A 3 -11.15 -2.87 25.41
C GLY A 3 -11.71 -2.26 24.11
N ILE A 4 -10.92 -1.44 23.41
CA ILE A 4 -11.30 -0.80 22.15
C ILE A 4 -10.53 -1.47 21.03
N ASP A 5 -11.25 -2.01 20.05
CA ASP A 5 -10.67 -2.49 18.80
C ASP A 5 -10.43 -1.30 17.87
N THR A 6 -9.16 -1.11 17.48
CA THR A 6 -8.75 0.00 16.62
C THR A 6 -8.39 -0.51 15.22
N VAL A 7 -8.68 0.30 14.20
CA VAL A 7 -8.12 0.12 12.87
C VAL A 7 -6.80 0.87 12.81
N LEU A 8 -5.68 0.17 12.63
CA LEU A 8 -4.41 0.85 12.40
C LEU A 8 -4.35 1.36 10.96
N VAL A 9 -4.03 2.65 10.82
CA VAL A 9 -3.78 3.29 9.53
C VAL A 9 -2.28 3.38 9.28
N LEU A 10 -1.83 2.86 8.14
CA LEU A 10 -0.48 3.06 7.63
C LEU A 10 -0.56 3.75 6.28
N VAL A 11 0.41 4.62 5.99
CA VAL A 11 0.67 5.03 4.61
C VAL A 11 1.05 3.79 3.82
N GLY A 12 0.38 3.54 2.70
CA GLY A 12 0.59 2.35 1.91
C GLY A 12 1.91 2.35 1.12
N PRO A 13 2.38 1.18 0.69
CA PRO A 13 3.66 1.04 -0.01
C PRO A 13 3.71 1.80 -1.35
N ALA A 14 2.57 2.21 -1.91
CA ALA A 14 2.54 3.02 -3.13
C ALA A 14 3.09 4.44 -2.93
N ILE A 15 3.37 4.87 -1.70
CA ILE A 15 4.07 6.13 -1.44
C ILE A 15 5.42 6.21 -2.16
N LEU A 16 6.08 5.07 -2.42
CA LEU A 16 7.33 4.98 -3.18
C LEU A 16 7.17 5.17 -4.69
N LEU A 17 5.94 5.21 -5.22
CA LEU A 17 5.69 5.36 -6.65
C LEU A 17 5.99 6.76 -7.19
N LEU A 18 6.03 7.75 -6.30
CA LEU A 18 6.04 9.16 -6.64
C LEU A 18 7.11 10.06 -5.99
N PRO A 19 7.99 9.64 -5.04
CA PRO A 19 8.97 10.56 -4.50
C PRO A 19 9.89 11.03 -5.63
N LYS A 20 10.22 12.32 -5.63
CA LYS A 20 11.40 12.77 -6.36
C LYS A 20 12.61 12.14 -5.68
N PRO A 21 13.57 11.57 -6.44
CA PRO A 21 14.88 11.25 -5.90
C PRO A 21 15.43 12.43 -5.10
N ALA A 22 16.22 12.13 -4.06
CA ALA A 22 16.95 13.17 -3.35
C ALA A 22 17.80 13.99 -4.33
N LYS A 23 18.09 15.24 -3.99
CA LYS A 23 18.85 16.14 -4.88
C LYS A 23 20.19 15.55 -5.32
N ASP A 24 20.81 14.76 -4.45
CA ASP A 24 22.11 14.13 -4.66
C ASP A 24 22.02 12.66 -5.11
N ALA A 25 20.82 12.18 -5.42
CA ALA A 25 20.64 10.82 -5.93
C ALA A 25 21.24 10.68 -7.34
N GLU A 26 21.78 9.49 -7.63
CA GLU A 26 22.27 9.17 -8.96
C GLU A 26 21.18 9.38 -10.02
N LYS A 27 21.56 9.85 -11.22
CA LYS A 27 20.60 10.13 -12.30
C LYS A 27 19.81 8.90 -12.76
N SER A 28 20.37 7.71 -12.59
CA SER A 28 19.75 6.41 -12.89
C SER A 28 18.82 5.92 -11.79
N PHE A 29 18.85 6.54 -10.60
CA PHE A 29 18.10 6.09 -9.44
C PHE A 29 16.58 6.24 -9.66
N SER A 30 15.85 5.20 -9.31
CA SER A 30 14.39 5.21 -9.28
C SER A 30 13.92 4.83 -7.88
N CYS A 31 13.04 5.63 -7.29
CA CYS A 31 12.43 5.29 -5.99
C CYS A 31 11.69 3.94 -6.02
N LEU A 32 11.24 3.48 -7.20
CA LEU A 32 10.66 2.15 -7.36
C LEU A 32 11.65 1.02 -7.03
N SER A 33 12.96 1.25 -7.16
CA SER A 33 13.99 0.27 -6.78
C SER A 33 13.99 -0.04 -5.28
N LEU A 34 13.50 0.90 -4.45
CA LEU A 34 13.40 0.71 -2.99
C LEU A 34 12.27 -0.24 -2.58
N LEU A 35 11.41 -0.65 -3.52
CA LEU A 35 10.31 -1.58 -3.22
C LEU A 35 10.85 -2.90 -2.64
N GLY A 36 12.00 -3.36 -3.12
CA GLY A 36 12.69 -4.55 -2.60
C GLY A 36 12.97 -4.45 -1.11
N SER A 37 13.46 -3.29 -0.67
CA SER A 37 13.91 -3.00 0.70
C SER A 37 12.78 -2.62 1.65
N ILE A 38 11.74 -1.93 1.19
CA ILE A 38 10.66 -1.47 2.09
C ILE A 38 9.66 -2.58 2.43
N VAL A 39 9.39 -3.50 1.50
CA VAL A 39 8.37 -4.54 1.70
C VAL A 39 8.68 -5.43 2.91
N PRO A 40 9.93 -5.86 3.16
CA PRO A 40 10.29 -6.53 4.41
C PRO A 40 9.88 -5.76 5.67
N VAL A 41 10.09 -4.43 5.70
CA VAL A 41 9.71 -3.58 6.84
C VAL A 41 8.18 -3.56 7.05
N TYR A 42 7.41 -3.44 5.97
CA TYR A 42 5.94 -3.57 6.08
C TYR A 42 5.54 -4.95 6.61
N LYS A 43 6.26 -6.02 6.24
CA LYS A 43 5.95 -7.37 6.74
C LYS A 43 6.18 -7.49 8.25
N GLU A 44 7.27 -6.92 8.74
CA GLU A 44 7.58 -6.88 10.18
C GLU A 44 6.49 -6.14 10.94
N VAL A 45 6.16 -4.92 10.51
CA VAL A 45 5.09 -4.12 11.13
C VAL A 45 3.75 -4.87 11.11
N ILE A 46 3.34 -5.43 9.97
CA ILE A 46 2.07 -6.18 9.88
C ILE A 46 2.08 -7.42 10.79
N ALA A 47 3.22 -8.12 10.91
CA ALA A 47 3.33 -9.28 11.79
C ALA A 47 3.20 -8.88 13.28
N GLU A 48 3.84 -7.79 13.70
CA GLU A 48 3.72 -7.26 15.05
C GLU A 48 2.27 -6.85 15.39
N LEU A 49 1.58 -6.22 14.44
CA LEU A 49 0.18 -5.83 14.62
C LEU A 49 -0.74 -7.03 14.80
N LYS A 50 -0.53 -8.09 14.02
CA LYS A 50 -1.26 -9.35 14.19
C LYS A 50 -0.97 -9.97 15.56
N ALA A 51 0.29 -9.97 15.99
CA ALA A 51 0.68 -10.47 17.31
C ALA A 51 0.04 -9.66 18.45
N ALA A 52 -0.19 -8.36 18.24
CA ALA A 52 -0.92 -7.49 19.16
C ALA A 52 -2.45 -7.65 19.13
N GLY A 53 -2.99 -8.55 18.28
CA GLY A 53 -4.42 -8.84 18.19
C GLY A 53 -5.19 -7.99 17.18
N ALA A 54 -4.51 -7.23 16.32
CA ALA A 54 -5.20 -6.46 15.28
C ALA A 54 -5.95 -7.39 14.32
N SER A 55 -7.22 -7.07 14.05
CA SER A 55 -8.05 -7.76 13.04
C SER A 55 -8.22 -6.94 11.76
N TRP A 56 -7.86 -5.65 11.80
CA TRP A 56 -8.03 -4.69 10.72
C TRP A 56 -6.76 -3.89 10.48
N ILE A 57 -6.51 -3.58 9.22
CA ILE A 57 -5.47 -2.63 8.79
C ILE A 57 -6.00 -1.78 7.65
N GLN A 58 -5.72 -0.49 7.70
CA GLN A 58 -5.96 0.45 6.62
C GLN A 58 -4.62 0.87 5.99
N LEU A 59 -4.55 0.79 4.67
CA LEU A 59 -3.43 1.24 3.86
C LEU A 59 -3.87 2.44 3.03
N ASP A 60 -3.35 3.62 3.39
CA ASP A 60 -3.63 4.87 2.70
C ASP A 60 -2.84 4.97 1.41
N GLU A 61 -3.54 4.99 0.27
CA GLU A 61 -2.96 5.07 -1.06
C GLU A 61 -3.50 6.28 -1.86
N PRO A 62 -3.46 7.51 -1.31
CA PRO A 62 -4.05 8.71 -1.94
C PRO A 62 -3.42 9.06 -3.28
N LYS A 63 -2.27 8.48 -3.61
CA LYS A 63 -1.57 8.71 -4.87
C LYS A 63 -2.16 7.94 -6.06
N LEU A 64 -3.02 6.95 -5.81
CA LEU A 64 -3.69 6.19 -6.87
C LEU A 64 -4.70 7.02 -7.67
N VAL A 65 -5.15 8.16 -7.13
CA VAL A 65 -6.05 9.09 -7.82
C VAL A 65 -5.36 9.91 -8.91
N MET A 66 -4.02 9.86 -8.97
CA MET A 66 -3.22 10.57 -9.97
C MET A 66 -3.17 9.83 -11.31
N ASP A 67 -2.79 10.55 -12.37
CA ASP A 67 -2.51 9.95 -13.67
C ASP A 67 -1.17 9.18 -13.67
N LEU A 68 -1.21 7.92 -13.24
CA LEU A 68 -0.02 7.08 -13.07
C LEU A 68 0.35 6.33 -14.35
N ALA A 69 1.64 6.35 -14.71
CA ALA A 69 2.18 5.50 -15.77
C ALA A 69 2.06 4.00 -15.41
N ALA A 70 1.94 3.13 -16.43
CA ALA A 70 1.77 1.68 -16.23
C ALA A 70 2.84 1.05 -15.33
N ARG A 71 4.10 1.47 -15.44
CA ARG A 71 5.20 1.00 -14.58
C ARG A 71 4.92 1.23 -13.09
N LYS A 72 4.28 2.34 -12.72
CA LYS A 72 3.94 2.66 -11.33
C LYS A 72 2.78 1.81 -10.82
N LEU A 73 1.74 1.62 -11.63
CA LEU A 73 0.63 0.72 -11.31
C LEU A 73 1.09 -0.75 -11.18
N ASN A 74 2.06 -1.18 -11.99
CA ASN A 74 2.63 -2.52 -11.87
C ASN A 74 3.42 -2.68 -10.57
N ALA A 75 4.20 -1.66 -10.17
CA ALA A 75 4.92 -1.68 -8.89
C ALA A 75 3.96 -1.69 -7.69
N PHE A 76 2.81 -1.01 -7.79
CA PHE A 76 1.74 -1.12 -6.80
C PHE A 76 1.22 -2.55 -6.66
N SER A 77 0.86 -3.18 -7.79
CA SER A 77 0.42 -4.58 -7.80
C SER A 77 1.46 -5.53 -7.23
N ASP A 78 2.74 -5.31 -7.57
CA ASP A 78 3.85 -6.11 -7.04
C ASP A 78 3.99 -5.95 -5.51
N ALA A 79 3.89 -4.73 -5.00
CA ALA A 79 3.92 -4.46 -3.56
C ALA A 79 2.85 -5.27 -2.81
N PHE A 80 1.59 -5.17 -3.25
CA PHE A 80 0.48 -5.90 -2.63
C PHE A 80 0.58 -7.41 -2.82
N SER A 81 1.06 -7.88 -3.98
CA SER A 81 1.33 -9.30 -4.22
C SER A 81 2.34 -9.86 -3.22
N ARG A 82 3.43 -9.12 -2.96
CA ARG A 82 4.48 -9.52 -2.02
C ARG A 82 4.03 -9.45 -0.56
N LEU A 83 3.06 -8.60 -0.22
CA LEU A 83 2.46 -8.47 1.12
C LEU A 83 1.30 -9.45 1.37
N LYS A 84 0.75 -10.06 0.31
CA LYS A 84 -0.44 -10.91 0.34
C LYS A 84 -0.44 -11.97 1.44
N SER A 85 0.66 -12.72 1.59
CA SER A 85 0.76 -13.78 2.60
C SER A 85 0.77 -13.23 4.03
N THR A 86 1.46 -12.11 4.25
CA THR A 86 1.54 -11.46 5.58
C THR A 86 0.19 -10.86 5.99
N LEU A 87 -0.51 -10.25 5.03
CA LEU A 87 -1.86 -9.68 5.21
C LEU A 87 -2.95 -10.74 5.40
N SER A 88 -2.67 -12.02 5.13
CA SER A 88 -3.65 -13.09 5.32
C SER A 88 -4.13 -13.17 6.78
N GLY A 89 -5.43 -13.26 6.98
CA GLY A 89 -6.06 -13.25 8.31
C GLY A 89 -6.32 -11.85 8.89
N LEU A 90 -5.92 -10.78 8.18
CA LEU A 90 -6.38 -9.42 8.46
C LEU A 90 -7.47 -9.02 7.47
N THR A 91 -8.39 -8.17 7.94
CA THR A 91 -9.25 -7.41 7.04
C THR A 91 -8.50 -6.17 6.58
N VAL A 92 -8.23 -6.08 5.28
CA VAL A 92 -7.46 -5.00 4.67
C VAL A 92 -8.40 -3.98 4.01
N ILE A 93 -8.24 -2.73 4.40
CA ILE A 93 -8.85 -1.56 3.76
C ILE A 93 -7.75 -0.86 2.96
N VAL A 94 -8.01 -0.57 1.68
CA VAL A 94 -7.14 0.30 0.88
C VAL A 94 -7.94 1.57 0.60
N GLU A 95 -7.47 2.67 1.17
CA GLU A 95 -8.18 3.94 1.16
C GLU A 95 -7.55 4.90 0.15
N THR A 96 -8.40 5.60 -0.61
CA THR A 96 -7.95 6.62 -1.56
C THR A 96 -8.80 7.87 -1.38
N TYR A 97 -8.20 9.05 -1.49
CA TYR A 97 -8.88 10.31 -1.21
C TYR A 97 -8.31 11.45 -2.05
N PHE A 98 -8.90 12.65 -1.89
CA PHE A 98 -8.66 13.89 -2.62
C PHE A 98 -9.24 13.97 -4.05
N ALA A 99 -9.43 12.85 -4.75
CA ALA A 99 -10.09 12.81 -6.05
C ALA A 99 -10.63 11.42 -6.37
N GLY A 100 -11.42 11.29 -7.44
CA GLY A 100 -11.90 10.00 -7.93
C GLY A 100 -10.79 9.18 -8.62
N LEU A 101 -10.95 7.85 -8.60
CA LEU A 101 -10.01 6.94 -9.26
C LEU A 101 -10.15 6.96 -10.79
N LEU A 102 -9.02 7.01 -11.48
CA LEU A 102 -8.99 6.77 -12.93
C LEU A 102 -9.21 5.29 -13.24
N ALA A 103 -9.83 4.98 -14.38
CA ALA A 103 -10.22 3.61 -14.76
C ALA A 103 -9.07 2.59 -14.66
N LYS A 104 -7.85 2.98 -15.03
CA LYS A 104 -6.66 2.12 -14.92
C LYS A 104 -6.29 1.79 -13.48
N ALA A 105 -6.33 2.78 -12.59
CA ALA A 105 -6.03 2.60 -11.17
C ALA A 105 -7.14 1.79 -10.49
N TYR A 106 -8.40 2.05 -10.82
CA TYR A 106 -9.55 1.27 -10.36
C TYR A 106 -9.43 -0.21 -10.74
N LYS A 107 -9.07 -0.51 -11.99
CA LYS A 107 -8.83 -1.88 -12.46
C LYS A 107 -7.69 -2.56 -11.70
N THR A 108 -6.60 -1.84 -11.47
CA THR A 108 -5.48 -2.35 -10.66
C THR A 108 -5.94 -2.68 -9.23
N LEU A 109 -6.63 -1.75 -8.58
CA LEU A 109 -7.07 -1.87 -7.20
C LEU A 109 -8.06 -3.03 -6.99
N THR A 110 -9.07 -3.13 -7.85
CA THR A 110 -10.08 -4.20 -7.79
C THR A 110 -9.54 -5.59 -8.13
N SER A 111 -8.39 -5.67 -8.82
CA SER A 111 -7.72 -6.95 -9.08
C SER A 111 -7.01 -7.53 -7.86
N LEU A 112 -6.80 -6.73 -6.81
CA LEU A 112 -6.21 -7.19 -5.55
C LEU A 112 -7.22 -8.05 -4.79
N LYS A 113 -7.07 -9.38 -4.85
CA LYS A 113 -7.93 -10.39 -4.19
C LYS A 113 -7.92 -10.35 -2.64
N MET A 114 -7.52 -9.24 -2.03
CA MET A 114 -7.33 -9.06 -0.58
C MET A 114 -8.30 -8.03 0.05
N CYS A 115 -8.91 -7.16 -0.75
CA CYS A 115 -9.70 -6.04 -0.24
C CYS A 115 -11.14 -6.47 0.03
N HIS A 116 -11.57 -6.34 1.30
CA HIS A 116 -12.93 -6.70 1.72
C HIS A 116 -13.87 -5.49 1.73
N ARG A 117 -13.34 -4.26 1.60
CA ARG A 117 -14.13 -3.04 1.43
C ARG A 117 -13.33 -1.93 0.77
N PHE A 118 -13.97 -1.23 -0.15
CA PHE A 118 -13.54 0.05 -0.69
C PHE A 118 -14.54 1.09 -0.21
N TRP A 119 -14.09 2.09 0.54
CA TRP A 119 -14.85 3.32 0.71
C TRP A 119 -14.43 4.21 -0.47
N ILE A 120 -15.19 4.12 -1.57
CA ILE A 120 -15.06 4.99 -2.74
C ILE A 120 -16.12 6.08 -2.61
#